data_AF-A0A2E7P9M4-F1
#
_entry.id   AF-A0A2E7P9M4-F1
#
_cell.length_a   1.000
_cell.length_b   1.000
_cell.length_c   1.000
_cell.angle_alpha   90.00
_cell.angle_beta   90.00
_cell.angle_gamma   90.00
#
_symmetry.space_group_name_H-M   'P 1'
#
loop_
_entity.id
_entity.type
_entity.pdbx_description
1 polymer ?
#
loop_
_entity_poly.entity_id
_entity_poly.type
_entity_poly.pdbx_seq_one_letter_code
_entity_poly.pdbx_strand_id
1 'polypeptide(L)'
;MEVNVPLEQGSSNEAIGKNIAELRQSGHPENQAVAIAMKTAGKSTSDSEVLISAAGIAFLSGDKVLLLKRGDGGDYPGHWAFPGGHVEPGESPMDAAVRECFEETGHLPTGTLRQIGFSDNGQVLFTTYGKVSEEFTPVLCDESTAWEWAKLDDLPEPLHPGTRMTLESGALDSIDPRKMNELDLARAMAAGELPSPQRYMNVWLFAIRITGTGVAYRRGADQFVFRDPSLYMNDEFLARCNGLITIAEHPEKNTLDSKEFSDRVIGSVFLPYLRPEISEVWGIAKIYDEVAAAVMLEHQLSTSPTVVFRDPAVNSTIKLDDGATLLIEGKPSLLDHVAICIKGVWDKGGPPTGVSTNNLQESNMTPEELKAKADAEAKEKADAEAKAKADSEAKAKADEEKIDKLMTAVDSLMKRIGDMEKEKADSAMSAEEKAKADAEAKEKEEAEAKAKADAEEKEREEKAKADAEETRRKIAELEARIPKELSDADYASMADAQARADEVFSAFGDSAPRPLNGESLVAYQKRLTTKLKGHSKAWKEIDLMKLDDGAFVIAQGQIYADAMSAAMHPTDLPANGLREIFKTDRAGRRMSEFVGSPNAWMADFKLPARLMQGISKEGK
;
A
#
# COMPACT_ATOMS: atom_id res chain seq x y z
N MET A 1 -42.44 12.56 11.41
CA MET A 1 -43.83 12.30 11.83
C MET A 1 -43.77 11.14 12.82
N GLU A 2 -43.98 11.39 14.11
CA GLU A 2 -44.08 10.31 15.09
C GLU A 2 -45.33 9.49 14.77
N VAL A 3 -45.13 8.24 14.36
CA VAL A 3 -46.23 7.30 14.15
C VAL A 3 -46.72 6.89 15.54
N ASN A 4 -47.87 7.42 15.94
CA ASN A 4 -48.48 7.12 17.23
C ASN A 4 -49.05 5.68 17.19
N VAL A 5 -48.25 4.69 17.58
CA VAL A 5 -48.65 3.29 17.64
C VAL A 5 -49.51 3.07 18.90
N PRO A 6 -50.76 2.58 18.79
CA PRO A 6 -51.62 2.36 19.94
C PRO A 6 -51.13 1.14 20.74
N LEU A 7 -50.51 1.37 21.89
CA LEU A 7 -49.98 0.32 22.77
C LEU A 7 -51.03 -0.17 23.77
N GLU A 8 -51.04 -1.49 24.04
CA GLU A 8 -51.91 -2.09 25.06
C GLU A 8 -51.46 -1.67 26.47
N GLN A 9 -52.44 -1.30 27.31
CA GLN A 9 -52.23 -0.94 28.71
C GLN A 9 -52.27 -2.19 29.60
N GLY A 10 -51.25 -2.39 30.43
CA GLY A 10 -51.19 -3.52 31.38
C GLY A 10 -49.78 -4.05 31.59
N SER A 11 -49.55 -4.72 32.72
CA SER A 11 -48.22 -5.17 33.16
C SER A 11 -47.94 -6.67 32.95
N SER A 12 -48.83 -7.37 32.22
CA SER A 12 -48.67 -8.78 31.89
C SER A 12 -47.56 -8.98 30.84
N ASN A 13 -46.83 -10.09 30.94
CA ASN A 13 -45.76 -10.41 29.99
C ASN A 13 -46.27 -10.55 28.55
N GLU A 14 -47.53 -10.95 28.39
CA GLU A 14 -48.18 -11.08 27.08
C GLU A 14 -48.46 -9.71 26.44
N ALA A 15 -48.92 -8.71 27.21
CA ALA A 15 -49.13 -7.34 26.72
C ALA A 15 -47.80 -6.64 26.40
N ILE A 16 -46.76 -6.84 27.23
CA ILE A 16 -45.42 -6.29 27.00
C ILE A 16 -44.80 -6.89 25.73
N GLY A 17 -44.88 -8.20 25.56
CA GLY A 17 -44.38 -8.88 24.36
C GLY A 17 -45.06 -8.42 23.08
N LYS A 18 -46.38 -8.16 23.14
CA LYS A 18 -47.15 -7.66 22.00
C LYS A 18 -46.78 -6.22 21.63
N ASN A 19 -46.63 -5.35 22.62
CA ASN A 19 -46.18 -3.96 22.43
C ASN A 19 -44.76 -3.88 21.83
N ILE A 20 -43.83 -4.75 22.28
CA ILE A 20 -42.47 -4.82 21.71
C ILE A 20 -42.54 -5.22 20.22
N ALA A 21 -43.36 -6.21 19.87
CA ALA A 21 -43.51 -6.66 18.49
C ALA A 21 -44.09 -5.57 17.57
N GLU A 22 -45.08 -4.80 18.03
CA GLU A 22 -45.67 -3.68 17.29
C GLU A 22 -44.69 -2.50 17.13
N LEU A 23 -43.89 -2.20 18.15
CA LEU A 23 -42.85 -1.16 18.08
C LEU A 23 -41.71 -1.55 17.12
N ARG A 24 -41.33 -2.83 17.10
CA ARG A 24 -40.36 -3.35 16.11
C ARG A 24 -40.90 -3.28 14.68
N GLN A 25 -42.17 -3.64 14.47
CA GLN A 25 -42.81 -3.55 13.15
C GLN A 25 -42.95 -2.10 12.65
N SER A 26 -43.01 -1.13 13.55
CA SER A 26 -43.00 0.30 13.21
C SER A 26 -41.61 0.90 13.04
N GLY A 27 -40.54 0.09 13.11
CA GLY A 27 -39.16 0.49 12.81
C GLY A 27 -38.34 0.95 14.02
N HIS A 28 -38.82 0.78 15.25
CA HIS A 28 -38.02 1.10 16.44
C HIS A 28 -36.94 0.03 16.70
N PRO A 29 -35.70 0.43 17.01
CA PRO A 29 -34.65 -0.48 17.49
C PRO A 29 -35.09 -1.27 18.74
N GLU A 30 -34.57 -2.49 18.91
CA GLU A 30 -34.99 -3.44 19.97
C GLU A 30 -34.99 -2.83 21.37
N ASN A 31 -33.90 -2.13 21.71
CA ASN A 31 -33.72 -1.47 23.00
C ASN A 31 -34.76 -0.36 23.23
N GLN A 32 -35.09 0.42 22.20
CA GLN A 32 -36.13 1.45 22.26
C GLN A 32 -37.53 0.85 22.39
N ALA A 33 -37.82 -0.20 21.62
CA ALA A 33 -39.11 -0.91 21.67
C ALA A 33 -39.38 -1.50 23.06
N VAL A 34 -38.36 -2.10 23.68
CA VAL A 34 -38.43 -2.65 25.04
C VAL A 34 -38.64 -1.54 26.07
N ALA A 35 -37.89 -0.43 25.99
CA ALA A 35 -38.01 0.67 26.94
C ALA A 35 -39.41 1.33 26.89
N ILE A 36 -39.96 1.56 25.69
CA ILE A 36 -41.28 2.16 25.51
C ILE A 36 -42.38 1.20 25.99
N ALA A 37 -42.29 -0.10 25.68
CA ALA A 37 -43.26 -1.10 26.13
C ALA A 37 -43.27 -1.27 27.67
N MET A 38 -42.09 -1.27 28.32
CA MET A 38 -41.95 -1.34 29.78
C MET A 38 -42.53 -0.09 30.46
N LYS A 39 -42.27 1.10 29.90
CA LYS A 39 -42.79 2.38 30.40
C LYS A 39 -44.32 2.44 30.31
N THR A 40 -44.90 1.98 29.21
CA THR A 40 -46.36 1.91 29.01
C THR A 40 -47.04 0.92 29.97
N ALA A 41 -46.33 -0.14 30.39
CA ALA A 41 -46.83 -1.12 31.35
C ALA A 41 -46.88 -0.61 32.81
N GLY A 42 -46.47 0.63 33.08
CA GLY A 42 -46.44 1.20 34.44
C GLY A 42 -45.43 0.54 35.37
N LYS A 43 -44.56 -0.33 34.84
CA LYS A 43 -43.38 -0.82 35.53
C LYS A 43 -42.31 0.26 35.42
N SER A 44 -42.20 1.06 36.47
CA SER A 44 -40.95 1.76 36.81
C SER A 44 -39.81 0.74 36.68
N THR A 45 -38.75 1.06 35.93
CA THR A 45 -37.48 0.34 35.97
C THR A 45 -36.79 0.63 37.30
N SER A 46 -37.43 0.23 38.39
CA SER A 46 -36.86 0.17 39.73
C SER A 46 -36.86 -1.31 40.09
N ASP A 47 -35.65 -1.86 40.21
CA ASP A 47 -35.28 -3.26 40.46
C ASP A 47 -34.82 -4.09 39.24
N SER A 48 -34.24 -3.43 38.23
CA SER A 48 -33.07 -3.98 37.55
C SER A 48 -31.88 -3.14 37.98
N GLU A 49 -30.87 -3.72 38.64
CA GLU A 49 -29.61 -3.05 38.97
C GLU A 49 -29.15 -2.26 37.74
N VAL A 50 -29.05 -0.94 37.87
CA VAL A 50 -28.57 -0.09 36.77
C VAL A 50 -27.09 -0.42 36.62
N LEU A 51 -26.78 -1.27 35.63
CA LEU A 51 -25.41 -1.52 35.21
C LEU A 51 -24.77 -0.17 34.88
N ILE A 52 -23.74 0.18 35.64
CA ILE A 52 -22.93 1.37 35.41
C ILE A 52 -22.22 1.16 34.07
N SER A 53 -22.39 2.07 33.11
CA SER A 53 -21.66 1.98 31.84
C SER A 53 -20.35 2.76 31.95
N ALA A 54 -19.27 2.17 31.46
CA ALA A 54 -17.93 2.75 31.45
C ALA A 54 -17.20 2.41 30.14
N ALA A 55 -16.19 3.19 29.79
CA ALA A 55 -15.40 2.97 28.59
C ALA A 55 -13.97 3.50 28.71
N GLY A 56 -13.05 2.93 27.94
CA GLY A 56 -11.64 3.33 27.95
C GLY A 56 -10.87 2.93 26.69
N ILE A 57 -9.62 3.35 26.59
CA ILE A 57 -8.77 3.19 25.41
C ILE A 57 -7.48 2.45 25.75
N ALA A 58 -7.24 1.32 25.07
CA ALA A 58 -5.94 0.66 25.05
C ALA A 58 -5.12 1.19 23.87
N PHE A 59 -4.05 1.93 24.18
CA PHE A 59 -3.08 2.37 23.17
C PHE A 59 -1.97 1.33 23.02
N LEU A 60 -1.76 0.87 21.80
CA LEU A 60 -0.71 -0.08 21.45
C LEU A 60 0.40 0.64 20.67
N SER A 61 1.63 0.57 21.16
CA SER A 61 2.81 1.05 20.45
C SER A 61 3.85 -0.05 20.37
N GLY A 62 4.00 -0.66 19.19
CA GLY A 62 4.83 -1.86 19.05
C GLY A 62 4.37 -2.96 20.01
N ASP A 63 5.26 -3.45 20.86
CA ASP A 63 5.01 -4.47 21.90
C ASP A 63 4.61 -3.89 23.26
N LYS A 64 4.31 -2.58 23.33
CA LYS A 64 3.94 -1.90 24.57
C LYS A 64 2.51 -1.39 24.57
N VAL A 65 1.94 -1.31 25.76
CA VAL A 65 0.61 -0.76 26.01
C VAL A 65 0.67 0.32 27.08
N LEU A 66 -0.09 1.40 26.91
CA LEU A 66 -0.18 2.46 27.92
C LEU A 66 -1.05 2.01 29.08
N LEU A 67 -0.51 2.11 30.30
CA LEU A 67 -1.22 1.87 31.55
C LEU A 67 -1.05 3.04 32.50
N LEU A 68 -2.13 3.37 33.23
CA LEU A 68 -2.16 4.36 34.29
C LEU A 68 -2.31 3.65 35.63
N LYS A 69 -1.58 4.11 36.65
CA LYS A 69 -1.68 3.61 38.02
C LYS A 69 -2.72 4.41 38.79
N ARG A 70 -3.83 3.76 39.11
CA ARG A 70 -4.98 4.35 39.82
C ARG A 70 -4.56 4.93 41.18
N GLY A 71 -5.04 6.13 41.51
CA GLY A 71 -4.85 6.78 42.79
C GLY A 71 -5.69 6.18 43.92
N ASP A 72 -5.55 6.74 45.12
CA ASP A 72 -6.14 6.18 46.35
C ASP A 72 -7.66 6.36 46.47
N GLY A 73 -8.26 7.23 45.66
CA GLY A 73 -9.68 7.60 45.72
C GLY A 73 -10.65 6.76 44.88
N GLY A 74 -10.13 5.94 43.96
CA GLY A 74 -10.92 5.14 43.01
C GLY A 74 -11.13 3.68 43.45
N ASP A 75 -11.86 2.91 42.65
CA ASP A 75 -11.88 1.45 42.78
C ASP A 75 -10.50 0.85 42.44
N TYR A 76 -10.14 -0.24 43.12
CA TYR A 76 -8.83 -0.90 42.97
C TYR A 76 -7.62 0.07 43.05
N PRO A 77 -7.45 0.81 44.17
CA PRO A 77 -6.37 1.77 44.31
C PRO A 77 -5.00 1.11 44.12
N GLY A 78 -4.08 1.82 43.46
CA GLY A 78 -2.75 1.34 43.14
C GLY A 78 -2.68 0.28 42.03
N HIS A 79 -3.80 -0.14 41.44
CA HIS A 79 -3.81 -1.03 40.29
C HIS A 79 -3.52 -0.28 38.99
N TRP A 80 -2.97 -1.00 38.01
CA TRP A 80 -2.70 -0.48 36.67
C TRP A 80 -3.87 -0.78 35.73
N ALA A 81 -4.33 0.23 35.00
CA ALA A 81 -5.50 0.14 34.12
C ALA A 81 -5.28 0.92 32.81
N PHE A 82 -6.13 0.67 31.81
CA PHE A 82 -6.24 1.56 30.66
C PHE A 82 -6.86 2.90 31.10
N PRO A 83 -6.55 4.02 30.42
CA PRO A 83 -7.31 5.24 30.61
C PRO A 83 -8.79 5.01 30.30
N GLY A 84 -9.68 5.50 31.14
CA GLY A 84 -11.11 5.31 30.98
C GLY A 84 -11.92 5.48 32.26
N GLY A 85 -13.21 5.76 32.07
CA GLY A 85 -14.12 6.10 33.15
C GLY A 85 -15.58 5.92 32.77
N HIS A 86 -16.46 6.65 33.44
CA HIS A 86 -17.91 6.45 33.37
C HIS A 86 -18.48 7.07 32.09
N VAL A 87 -19.50 6.43 31.52
CA VAL A 87 -20.28 7.02 30.43
C VAL A 87 -21.34 7.94 31.02
N GLU A 88 -21.34 9.21 30.61
CA GLU A 88 -22.31 10.19 31.09
C GLU A 88 -23.70 10.03 30.42
N PRO A 89 -24.79 10.51 31.05
CA PRO A 89 -26.12 10.45 30.45
C PRO A 89 -26.19 11.17 29.09
N GLY A 90 -26.46 10.40 28.03
CA GLY A 90 -26.56 10.92 26.65
C GLY A 90 -25.24 10.88 25.87
N GLU A 91 -24.16 10.41 26.49
CA GLU A 91 -22.84 10.22 25.87
C GLU A 91 -22.74 8.81 25.25
N SER A 92 -22.04 8.67 24.11
CA SER A 92 -21.72 7.35 23.58
C SER A 92 -20.51 6.75 24.31
N PRO A 93 -20.37 5.42 24.41
CA PRO A 93 -19.18 4.83 25.03
C PRO A 93 -17.86 5.24 24.36
N MET A 94 -17.86 5.51 23.06
CA MET A 94 -16.67 6.01 22.35
C MET A 94 -16.35 7.44 22.76
N ASP A 95 -17.34 8.33 22.83
CA ASP A 95 -17.15 9.72 23.25
C ASP A 95 -16.64 9.79 24.69
N ALA A 96 -17.20 8.96 25.58
CA ALA A 96 -16.74 8.81 26.96
C ALA A 96 -15.26 8.38 27.00
N ALA A 97 -14.87 7.36 26.24
CA ALA A 97 -13.50 6.89 26.20
C ALA A 97 -12.51 7.99 25.72
N VAL A 98 -12.92 8.82 24.75
CA VAL A 98 -12.12 9.95 24.25
C VAL A 98 -12.00 11.05 25.31
N ARG A 99 -13.11 11.42 25.95
CA ARG A 99 -13.15 12.43 27.02
C ARG A 99 -12.29 12.01 28.20
N GLU A 100 -12.52 10.82 28.73
CA GLU A 100 -11.79 10.26 29.89
C GLU A 100 -10.30 10.15 29.58
N CYS A 101 -9.92 9.70 28.39
CA CYS A 101 -8.52 9.68 27.96
C CYS A 101 -7.89 11.09 28.00
N PHE A 102 -8.59 12.10 27.49
CA PHE A 102 -8.10 13.47 27.52
C PHE A 102 -8.01 14.02 28.95
N GLU A 103 -8.98 13.72 29.81
CA GLU A 103 -8.99 14.15 31.22
C GLU A 103 -7.86 13.50 32.03
N GLU A 104 -7.61 12.20 31.82
CA GLU A 104 -6.62 11.43 32.58
C GLU A 104 -5.19 11.53 32.05
N THR A 105 -5.01 11.83 30.76
CA THR A 105 -3.68 11.82 30.11
C THR A 105 -3.31 13.11 29.40
N GLY A 106 -4.24 14.06 29.25
CA GLY A 106 -4.04 15.25 28.41
C GLY A 106 -3.90 14.97 26.91
N HIS A 107 -4.04 13.71 26.48
CA HIS A 107 -3.92 13.29 25.09
C HIS A 107 -5.30 13.17 24.44
N LEU A 108 -5.49 13.86 23.31
CA LEU A 108 -6.71 13.74 22.52
C LEU A 108 -6.49 12.70 21.41
N PRO A 109 -7.08 11.50 21.48
CA PRO A 109 -6.91 10.49 20.44
C PRO A 109 -7.57 10.96 19.12
N THR A 110 -6.79 11.04 18.05
CA THR A 110 -7.27 11.48 16.73
C THR A 110 -7.51 10.30 15.78
N GLY A 111 -8.57 10.35 14.95
CA GLY A 111 -8.90 9.28 14.01
C GLY A 111 -9.66 8.11 14.65
N THR A 112 -9.96 7.09 13.88
CA THR A 112 -10.90 6.02 14.27
C THR A 112 -10.39 5.18 15.46
N LEU A 113 -11.30 4.84 16.37
CA LEU A 113 -11.09 3.92 17.48
C LEU A 113 -11.83 2.61 17.20
N ARG A 114 -11.16 1.47 17.40
CA ARG A 114 -11.77 0.16 17.19
C ARG A 114 -12.26 -0.41 18.51
N GLN A 115 -13.50 -0.85 18.61
CA GLN A 115 -13.94 -1.59 19.79
C GLN A 115 -13.27 -2.98 19.80
N ILE A 116 -12.48 -3.26 20.83
CA ILE A 116 -11.68 -4.50 20.95
C ILE A 116 -12.16 -5.42 22.07
N GLY A 117 -12.88 -4.87 23.06
CA GLY A 117 -13.26 -5.62 24.24
C GLY A 117 -14.56 -5.13 24.85
N PHE A 118 -15.18 -6.03 25.61
CA PHE A 118 -16.38 -5.77 26.37
C PHE A 118 -16.37 -6.65 27.62
N SER A 119 -16.60 -6.06 28.79
CA SER A 119 -16.67 -6.79 30.06
C SER A 119 -17.93 -6.42 30.82
N ASP A 120 -18.62 -7.43 31.34
CA ASP A 120 -19.77 -7.28 32.23
C ASP A 120 -19.50 -8.09 33.50
N ASN A 121 -19.47 -7.42 34.65
CA ASN A 121 -19.32 -8.07 35.95
C ASN A 121 -20.62 -8.06 36.78
N GLY A 122 -21.75 -7.74 36.15
CA GLY A 122 -23.06 -7.60 36.79
C GLY A 122 -23.30 -6.24 37.46
N GLN A 123 -22.25 -5.43 37.65
CA GLN A 123 -22.33 -4.08 38.23
C GLN A 123 -21.89 -2.99 37.24
N VAL A 124 -20.86 -3.28 36.46
CA VAL A 124 -20.27 -2.37 35.48
C VAL A 124 -20.19 -3.06 34.12
N LEU A 125 -20.68 -2.34 33.11
CA LEU A 125 -20.49 -2.63 31.71
C LEU A 125 -19.35 -1.79 31.16
N PHE A 126 -18.20 -2.39 30.89
CA PHE A 126 -17.03 -1.68 30.38
C PHE A 126 -16.78 -1.99 28.90
N THR A 127 -16.70 -0.96 28.06
CA THR A 127 -16.32 -1.10 26.65
C THR A 127 -14.87 -0.66 26.45
N THR A 128 -14.03 -1.53 25.89
CA THR A 128 -12.63 -1.18 25.59
C THR A 128 -12.47 -0.89 24.10
N TYR A 129 -11.98 0.30 23.81
CA TYR A 129 -11.51 0.70 22.49
C TYR A 129 -10.00 0.52 22.37
N GLY A 130 -9.53 0.26 21.17
CA GLY A 130 -8.14 0.01 20.85
C GLY A 130 -7.65 0.99 19.80
N LYS A 131 -6.40 1.44 19.95
CA LYS A 131 -5.75 2.34 19.00
C LYS A 131 -4.26 2.02 18.88
N VAL A 132 -3.75 1.95 17.65
CA VAL A 132 -2.30 1.96 17.40
C VAL A 132 -1.82 3.41 17.43
N SER A 133 -0.77 3.69 18.20
CA SER A 133 -0.16 5.02 18.26
C SER A 133 1.35 4.97 18.47
N GLU A 134 2.01 6.10 18.24
CA GLU A 134 3.34 6.32 18.80
C GLU A 134 3.24 6.49 20.33
N GLU A 135 4.35 6.23 21.04
CA GLU A 135 4.44 6.50 22.47
C GLU A 135 4.35 8.01 22.70
N PHE A 136 3.48 8.44 23.61
CA PHE A 136 3.37 9.83 24.06
C PHE A 136 3.58 9.91 25.57
N THR A 137 3.76 11.13 26.10
CA THR A 137 3.93 11.39 27.54
C THR A 137 2.59 11.86 28.14
N PRO A 138 1.89 11.03 28.93
CA PRO A 138 0.68 11.44 29.64
C PRO A 138 0.94 12.57 30.64
N VAL A 139 0.02 13.53 30.67
CA VAL A 139 -0.13 14.51 31.75
C VAL A 139 -1.26 14.04 32.65
N LEU A 140 -0.91 13.50 33.83
CA LEU A 140 -1.89 12.89 34.73
C LEU A 140 -2.72 13.92 35.48
N CYS A 141 -3.98 13.56 35.71
CA CYS A 141 -4.85 14.19 36.69
C CYS A 141 -4.70 13.56 38.08
N ASP A 142 -5.44 14.05 39.08
CA ASP A 142 -5.40 13.56 40.46
C ASP A 142 -5.91 12.10 40.63
N GLU A 143 -6.54 11.52 39.60
CA GLU A 143 -7.04 10.15 39.62
C GLU A 143 -5.96 9.10 39.36
N SER A 144 -4.81 9.51 38.83
CA SER A 144 -3.69 8.63 38.50
C SER A 144 -2.38 9.12 39.11
N THR A 145 -1.60 8.19 39.67
CA THR A 145 -0.36 8.50 40.40
C THR A 145 0.91 8.22 39.61
N ALA A 146 0.82 7.38 38.57
CA ALA A 146 1.92 7.04 37.67
C ALA A 146 1.36 6.56 36.33
N TRP A 147 2.21 6.51 35.30
CA TRP A 147 1.92 5.91 34.01
C TRP A 147 3.12 5.12 33.51
N GLU A 148 2.88 4.15 32.64
CA GLU A 148 3.91 3.35 32.02
C GLU A 148 3.47 2.87 30.63
N TRP A 149 4.37 2.99 29.65
CA TRP A 149 4.31 2.20 28.42
C TRP A 149 4.91 0.83 28.71
N ALA A 150 4.08 -0.07 29.22
CA ALA A 150 4.48 -1.39 29.70
C ALA A 150 4.59 -2.37 28.55
N LYS A 151 5.60 -3.23 28.55
CA LYS A 151 5.69 -4.31 27.56
C LYS A 151 4.63 -5.37 27.83
N LEU A 152 4.06 -5.94 26.78
CA LEU A 152 3.05 -6.99 26.89
C LEU A 152 3.56 -8.28 27.56
N ASP A 153 4.88 -8.51 27.58
CA ASP A 153 5.54 -9.63 28.25
C ASP A 153 6.07 -9.31 29.66
N ASP A 154 6.01 -8.04 30.09
CA ASP A 154 6.50 -7.55 31.38
C ASP A 154 5.57 -6.43 31.89
N LEU A 155 4.33 -6.82 32.21
CA LEU A 155 3.29 -5.91 32.67
C LEU A 155 3.45 -5.57 34.16
N PRO A 156 3.20 -4.31 34.56
CA PRO A 156 3.23 -3.93 35.96
C PRO A 156 2.03 -4.52 36.71
N GLU A 157 2.23 -4.85 37.98
CA GLU A 157 1.22 -5.47 38.85
C GLU A 157 0.98 -4.63 40.12
N PRO A 158 -0.23 -4.66 40.71
CA PRO A 158 -1.40 -5.43 40.26
C PRO A 158 -2.16 -4.76 39.09
N LEU A 159 -2.64 -5.54 38.12
CA LEU A 159 -3.54 -5.06 37.05
C LEU A 159 -5.01 -5.01 37.48
N HIS A 160 -5.74 -3.98 37.04
CA HIS A 160 -7.19 -3.92 37.20
C HIS A 160 -7.87 -5.11 36.50
N PRO A 161 -8.89 -5.76 37.10
CA PRO A 161 -9.48 -6.99 36.56
C PRO A 161 -9.97 -6.86 35.10
N GLY A 162 -10.61 -5.75 34.75
CA GLY A 162 -11.07 -5.49 33.38
C GLY A 162 -9.91 -5.37 32.39
N THR A 163 -8.84 -4.68 32.78
CA THR A 163 -7.62 -4.53 31.96
C THR A 163 -6.93 -5.87 31.77
N ARG A 164 -6.77 -6.66 32.83
CA ARG A 164 -6.24 -8.03 32.76
C ARG A 164 -7.05 -8.89 31.80
N MET A 165 -8.38 -8.88 31.91
CA MET A 165 -9.25 -9.67 31.04
C MET A 165 -9.05 -9.32 29.56
N THR A 166 -9.03 -8.03 29.22
CA THR A 166 -8.79 -7.59 27.84
C THR A 166 -7.40 -8.03 27.34
N LEU A 167 -6.35 -7.85 28.13
CA LEU A 167 -4.99 -8.26 27.76
C LEU A 167 -4.88 -9.78 27.55
N GLU A 168 -5.44 -10.58 28.46
CA GLU A 168 -5.36 -12.05 28.42
C GLU A 168 -6.26 -12.65 27.31
N SER A 169 -7.34 -11.97 26.93
CA SER A 169 -8.24 -12.43 25.85
C SER A 169 -7.62 -12.41 24.44
N GLY A 170 -6.48 -11.74 24.25
CA GLY A 170 -5.91 -11.49 22.93
C GLY A 170 -6.62 -10.40 22.13
N ALA A 171 -7.48 -9.59 22.77
CA ALA A 171 -8.22 -8.51 22.11
C ALA A 171 -7.30 -7.50 21.37
N LEU A 172 -6.10 -7.25 21.89
CA LEU A 172 -5.12 -6.37 21.25
C LEU A 172 -4.62 -6.89 19.90
N ASP A 173 -4.69 -8.19 19.65
CA ASP A 173 -4.27 -8.78 18.37
C ASP A 173 -5.14 -8.27 17.21
N SER A 174 -6.37 -7.84 17.51
CA SER A 174 -7.29 -7.26 16.52
C SER A 174 -6.92 -5.85 16.07
N ILE A 175 -6.01 -5.17 16.78
CA ILE A 175 -5.47 -3.85 16.42
C ILE A 175 -3.97 -3.88 16.12
N ASP A 176 -3.26 -4.96 16.46
CA ASP A 176 -1.82 -5.11 16.19
C ASP A 176 -1.54 -5.38 14.69
N PRO A 177 -0.96 -4.44 13.93
CA PRO A 177 -0.70 -4.62 12.51
C PRO A 177 0.24 -5.81 12.21
N ARG A 178 1.06 -6.22 13.19
CA ARG A 178 1.99 -7.36 13.05
C ARG A 178 1.27 -8.72 13.08
N LYS A 179 0.04 -8.74 13.59
CA LYS A 179 -0.80 -9.95 13.71
C LYS A 179 -1.96 -9.96 12.72
N MET A 180 -2.20 -8.85 12.04
CA MET A 180 -3.22 -8.74 11.00
C MET A 180 -2.79 -9.47 9.72
N ASN A 181 -3.75 -10.13 9.07
CA ASN A 181 -3.60 -10.54 7.67
C ASN A 181 -3.81 -9.33 6.72
N GLU A 182 -3.66 -9.55 5.43
CA GLU A 182 -3.77 -8.49 4.42
C GLU A 182 -5.17 -7.86 4.35
N LEU A 183 -6.22 -8.64 4.62
CA LEU A 183 -7.60 -8.14 4.62
C LEU A 183 -7.89 -7.31 5.86
N ASP A 184 -7.36 -7.71 7.02
CA ASP A 184 -7.50 -6.96 8.26
C ASP A 184 -6.78 -5.60 8.16
N LEU A 185 -5.57 -5.57 7.61
CA LEU A 185 -4.86 -4.31 7.32
C LEU A 185 -5.66 -3.41 6.39
N ALA A 186 -6.18 -3.95 5.28
CA ALA A 186 -6.96 -3.17 4.34
C ALA A 186 -8.26 -2.63 4.92
N ARG A 187 -8.94 -3.40 5.77
CA ARG A 187 -10.14 -2.93 6.49
C ARG A 187 -9.80 -1.81 7.47
N ALA A 188 -8.71 -1.95 8.21
CA ALA A 188 -8.23 -0.92 9.11
C ALA A 188 -7.83 0.36 8.36
N MET A 189 -7.17 0.24 7.20
CA MET A 189 -6.87 1.38 6.32
C MET A 189 -8.15 2.06 5.80
N ALA A 190 -9.12 1.27 5.31
CA ALA A 190 -10.38 1.79 4.79
C ALA A 190 -11.21 2.49 5.88
N ALA A 191 -11.13 2.01 7.12
CA ALA A 191 -11.75 2.62 8.30
C ALA A 191 -10.97 3.84 8.84
N GLY A 192 -9.78 4.15 8.30
CA GLY A 192 -8.92 5.23 8.78
C GLY A 192 -8.22 4.91 10.12
N GLU A 193 -8.15 3.64 10.51
CA GLU A 193 -7.44 3.16 11.70
C GLU A 193 -5.93 3.00 11.45
N LEU A 194 -5.54 2.71 10.19
CA LEU A 194 -4.15 2.59 9.76
C LEU A 194 -3.81 3.54 8.60
N PRO A 195 -2.55 4.00 8.51
CA PRO A 195 -2.13 4.90 7.47
C PRO A 195 -2.03 4.18 6.12
N SER A 196 -2.01 4.95 5.03
CA SER A 196 -1.68 4.45 3.70
C SER A 196 -0.32 5.00 3.28
N PRO A 197 0.57 4.19 2.68
CA PRO A 197 0.41 2.76 2.40
C PRO A 197 0.79 1.84 3.57
N GLN A 198 0.43 0.55 3.45
CA GLN A 198 0.90 -0.54 4.32
C GLN A 198 1.70 -1.56 3.52
N ARG A 199 2.71 -2.19 4.13
CA ARG A 199 3.46 -3.30 3.53
C ARG A 199 2.99 -4.62 4.12
N TYR A 200 2.65 -5.58 3.27
CA TYR A 200 2.34 -6.95 3.70
C TYR A 200 3.12 -7.95 2.86
N MET A 201 4.01 -8.73 3.49
CA MET A 201 4.86 -9.74 2.84
C MET A 201 5.59 -9.21 1.59
N ASN A 202 5.12 -9.52 0.38
CA ASN A 202 5.69 -9.10 -0.91
C ASN A 202 4.84 -8.06 -1.67
N VAL A 203 3.71 -7.60 -1.12
CA VAL A 203 2.83 -6.59 -1.73
C VAL A 203 2.74 -5.29 -0.91
N TRP A 204 2.50 -4.18 -1.59
CA TRP A 204 2.10 -2.91 -0.99
C TRP A 204 0.58 -2.74 -1.06
N LEU A 205 -0.01 -2.19 0.00
CA LEU A 205 -1.41 -1.83 0.08
C LEU A 205 -1.52 -0.31 0.04
N PHE A 206 -2.19 0.23 -0.97
CA PHE A 206 -2.46 1.66 -1.11
C PHE A 206 -3.95 1.93 -1.11
N ALA A 207 -4.39 2.93 -0.34
CA ALA A 207 -5.71 3.50 -0.52
C ALA A 207 -5.70 4.42 -1.74
N ILE A 208 -6.50 4.08 -2.75
CA ILE A 208 -6.61 4.84 -4.00
C ILE A 208 -8.07 5.20 -4.28
N ARG A 209 -8.30 6.39 -4.81
CA ARG A 209 -9.61 6.82 -5.30
C ARG A 209 -9.89 6.10 -6.61
N ILE A 210 -11.00 5.35 -6.67
CA ILE A 210 -11.46 4.72 -7.90
C ILE A 210 -12.18 5.77 -8.75
N THR A 211 -13.11 6.52 -8.14
CA THR A 211 -13.85 7.56 -8.83
C THR A 211 -14.40 8.60 -7.86
N GLY A 212 -14.46 9.86 -8.29
CA GLY A 212 -15.31 10.88 -7.67
C GLY A 212 -16.73 10.85 -8.24
N THR A 213 -17.67 11.49 -7.54
CA THR A 213 -19.01 11.78 -8.06
C THR A 213 -19.33 13.27 -7.94
N GLY A 214 -20.48 13.68 -8.50
CA GLY A 214 -20.84 15.08 -8.66
C GLY A 214 -20.10 15.72 -9.84
N VAL A 215 -19.93 17.05 -9.80
CA VAL A 215 -19.31 17.83 -10.88
C VAL A 215 -17.79 17.85 -10.74
N ALA A 216 -17.10 17.64 -11.86
CA ALA A 216 -15.66 17.86 -12.02
C ALA A 216 -15.38 18.53 -13.36
N TYR A 217 -14.22 19.15 -13.51
CA TYR A 217 -13.83 19.85 -14.74
C TYR A 217 -12.66 19.12 -15.44
N ARG A 218 -12.86 18.76 -16.70
CA ARG A 218 -11.86 18.10 -17.57
C ARG A 218 -11.09 19.15 -18.35
N ARG A 219 -9.97 19.63 -17.79
CA ARG A 219 -9.08 20.61 -18.44
C ARG A 219 -8.60 20.21 -19.84
N GLY A 220 -8.47 18.91 -20.12
CA GLY A 220 -8.03 18.42 -21.42
C GLY A 220 -9.08 18.58 -22.53
N ALA A 221 -10.36 18.51 -22.17
CA ALA A 221 -11.49 18.56 -23.10
C ALA A 221 -12.34 19.84 -22.93
N ASP A 222 -11.88 20.78 -22.11
CA ASP A 222 -12.56 22.04 -21.76
C ASP A 222 -14.07 21.87 -21.47
N GLN A 223 -14.40 20.86 -20.67
CA GLN A 223 -15.80 20.51 -20.35
C GLN A 223 -15.98 20.12 -18.89
N PHE A 224 -17.15 20.38 -18.36
CA PHE A 224 -17.60 19.82 -17.09
C PHE A 224 -18.08 18.38 -17.30
N VAL A 225 -17.88 17.55 -16.29
CA VAL A 225 -18.42 16.20 -16.21
C VAL A 225 -19.20 16.05 -14.91
N PHE A 226 -20.34 15.37 -14.96
CA PHE A 226 -21.13 15.01 -13.80
C PHE A 226 -21.34 13.50 -13.74
N ARG A 227 -21.06 12.91 -12.57
CA ARG A 227 -21.43 11.53 -12.23
C ARG A 227 -22.50 11.55 -11.15
N ASP A 228 -23.65 10.96 -11.43
CA ASP A 228 -24.73 10.82 -10.45
C ASP A 228 -24.30 9.87 -9.31
N PRO A 229 -24.24 10.33 -8.04
CA PRO A 229 -23.89 9.48 -6.91
C PRO A 229 -24.75 8.21 -6.81
N SER A 230 -26.02 8.24 -7.18
CA SER A 230 -26.90 7.07 -7.11
C SER A 230 -26.45 5.92 -8.01
N LEU A 231 -25.73 6.20 -9.10
CA LEU A 231 -25.21 5.22 -10.05
C LEU A 231 -23.86 4.61 -9.63
N TYR A 232 -23.07 5.35 -8.86
CA TYR A 232 -21.68 4.99 -8.51
C TYR A 232 -21.48 4.66 -7.03
N MET A 233 -22.30 5.21 -6.13
CA MET A 233 -22.17 5.03 -4.67
C MET A 233 -23.20 4.02 -4.15
N ASN A 234 -23.12 2.79 -4.65
CA ASN A 234 -23.99 1.69 -4.26
C ASN A 234 -23.22 0.36 -4.25
N ASP A 235 -23.80 -0.66 -3.63
CA ASP A 235 -23.18 -1.98 -3.48
C ASP A 235 -22.93 -2.69 -4.83
N GLU A 236 -23.78 -2.46 -5.85
CA GLU A 236 -23.59 -3.02 -7.19
C GLU A 236 -22.30 -2.47 -7.83
N PHE A 237 -22.06 -1.16 -7.72
CA PHE A 237 -20.85 -0.54 -8.24
C PHE A 237 -19.60 -0.93 -7.44
N LEU A 238 -19.69 -0.99 -6.10
CA LEU A 238 -18.59 -1.50 -5.27
C LEU A 238 -18.23 -2.94 -5.64
N ALA A 239 -19.22 -3.81 -5.84
CA ALA A 239 -18.97 -5.19 -6.25
C ALA A 239 -18.15 -5.28 -7.55
N ARG A 240 -18.41 -4.38 -8.51
CA ARG A 240 -17.68 -4.28 -9.78
C ARG A 240 -16.25 -3.75 -9.65
N CYS A 241 -15.93 -3.07 -8.55
CA CYS A 241 -14.59 -2.58 -8.27
C CYS A 241 -13.65 -3.67 -7.73
N ASN A 242 -14.18 -4.82 -7.28
CA ASN A 242 -13.36 -5.94 -6.84
C ASN A 242 -12.56 -6.51 -8.00
N GLY A 243 -11.24 -6.60 -7.83
CA GLY A 243 -10.32 -7.06 -8.86
C GLY A 243 -10.03 -6.02 -9.94
N LEU A 244 -10.47 -4.76 -9.78
CA LEU A 244 -10.22 -3.71 -10.77
C LEU A 244 -8.73 -3.52 -10.97
N ILE A 245 -8.28 -3.61 -12.22
CA ILE A 245 -6.87 -3.53 -12.57
C ILE A 245 -6.35 -2.11 -12.31
N THR A 246 -5.19 -2.04 -11.65
CA THR A 246 -4.46 -0.79 -11.41
C THR A 246 -3.25 -0.76 -12.34
N ILE A 247 -3.11 0.34 -13.08
CA ILE A 247 -2.03 0.51 -14.05
C ILE A 247 -1.23 1.79 -13.79
N ALA A 248 0.02 1.81 -14.27
CA ALA A 248 0.84 3.02 -14.32
C ALA A 248 0.57 3.80 -15.62
N GLU A 249 0.12 5.05 -15.47
CA GLU A 249 -0.20 5.98 -16.55
C GLU A 249 -1.26 5.49 -17.55
N HIS A 250 -1.83 6.41 -18.33
CA HIS A 250 -2.89 6.08 -19.28
C HIS A 250 -2.37 5.43 -20.58
N PRO A 251 -3.12 4.46 -21.15
CA PRO A 251 -2.91 4.01 -22.52
C PRO A 251 -3.39 5.07 -23.52
N GLU A 252 -2.71 5.19 -24.66
CA GLU A 252 -3.09 6.16 -25.71
C GLU A 252 -4.51 5.89 -26.26
N LYS A 253 -4.97 4.64 -26.23
CA LYS A 253 -6.28 4.22 -26.75
C LYS A 253 -7.39 4.14 -25.68
N ASN A 254 -7.18 4.70 -24.50
CA ASN A 254 -8.08 4.71 -23.33
C ASN A 254 -8.50 3.35 -22.76
N THR A 255 -8.64 2.26 -23.51
CA THR A 255 -8.94 0.91 -23.01
C THR A 255 -7.72 0.00 -23.07
N LEU A 256 -7.61 -0.95 -22.14
CA LEU A 256 -6.53 -1.93 -22.14
C LEU A 256 -6.68 -2.97 -23.25
N ASP A 257 -5.58 -3.26 -23.92
CA ASP A 257 -5.38 -4.46 -24.73
C ASP A 257 -4.30 -5.36 -24.10
N SER A 258 -3.99 -6.50 -24.71
CA SER A 258 -3.01 -7.45 -24.16
C SER A 258 -1.62 -6.85 -23.95
N LYS A 259 -1.21 -5.93 -24.82
CA LYS A 259 0.10 -5.29 -24.74
C LYS A 259 0.09 -4.21 -23.67
N GLU A 260 -0.91 -3.32 -23.70
CA GLU A 260 -1.03 -2.25 -22.70
C GLU A 260 -1.20 -2.83 -21.28
N PHE A 261 -1.92 -3.94 -21.13
CA PHE A 261 -2.03 -4.63 -19.85
C PHE A 261 -0.65 -5.11 -19.38
N SER A 262 0.10 -5.83 -20.23
CA SER A 262 1.42 -6.37 -19.88
C SER A 262 2.43 -5.28 -19.54
N ASP A 263 2.37 -4.14 -20.23
CA ASP A 263 3.37 -3.08 -20.09
C ASP A 263 3.10 -2.15 -18.89
N ARG A 264 1.88 -2.16 -18.33
CA ARG A 264 1.45 -1.13 -17.36
C ARG A 264 0.83 -1.66 -16.09
N VAL A 265 0.45 -2.94 -16.03
CA VAL A 265 -0.20 -3.48 -14.83
C VAL A 265 0.77 -3.40 -13.65
N ILE A 266 0.33 -2.74 -12.59
CA ILE A 266 1.10 -2.64 -11.34
C ILE A 266 0.40 -3.33 -10.18
N GLY A 267 -0.91 -3.61 -10.32
CA GLY A 267 -1.69 -4.16 -9.23
C GLY A 267 -3.18 -4.31 -9.52
N SER A 268 -3.95 -4.50 -8.46
CA SER A 268 -5.41 -4.54 -8.51
C SER A 268 -6.06 -4.11 -7.21
N VAL A 269 -7.24 -3.51 -7.31
CA VAL A 269 -8.12 -3.22 -6.17
C VAL A 269 -8.68 -4.53 -5.64
N PHE A 270 -8.58 -4.75 -4.34
CA PHE A 270 -9.16 -5.96 -3.71
C PHE A 270 -10.17 -5.65 -2.61
N LEU A 271 -10.16 -4.43 -2.06
CA LEU A 271 -11.17 -3.99 -1.08
C LEU A 271 -11.69 -2.60 -1.47
N PRO A 272 -12.77 -2.50 -2.25
CA PRO A 272 -13.44 -1.25 -2.54
C PRO A 272 -14.32 -0.82 -1.35
N TYR A 273 -14.44 0.49 -1.12
CA TYR A 273 -15.26 1.08 -0.07
C TYR A 273 -15.77 2.47 -0.46
N LEU A 274 -16.84 2.93 0.19
CA LEU A 274 -17.40 4.25 -0.03
C LEU A 274 -16.81 5.25 0.95
N ARG A 275 -16.69 6.50 0.48
CA ARG A 275 -16.48 7.68 1.33
C ARG A 275 -17.65 8.64 1.14
N PRO A 276 -18.81 8.40 1.79
CA PRO A 276 -20.01 9.21 1.64
C PRO A 276 -19.78 10.69 1.98
N GLU A 277 -18.91 10.97 2.95
CA GLU A 277 -18.59 12.30 3.45
C GLU A 277 -18.00 13.24 2.38
N ILE A 278 -17.35 12.69 1.35
CA ILE A 278 -16.78 13.44 0.23
C ILE A 278 -17.35 13.01 -1.12
N SER A 279 -18.37 12.14 -1.12
CA SER A 279 -19.03 11.63 -2.32
C SER A 279 -18.07 10.92 -3.30
N GLU A 280 -17.19 10.07 -2.77
CA GLU A 280 -16.20 9.33 -3.56
C GLU A 280 -16.25 7.81 -3.33
N VAL A 281 -15.75 7.06 -4.32
CA VAL A 281 -15.52 5.62 -4.24
C VAL A 281 -14.02 5.38 -4.20
N TRP A 282 -13.57 4.67 -3.18
CA TRP A 282 -12.17 4.35 -2.92
C TRP A 282 -11.96 2.84 -2.93
N GLY A 283 -10.71 2.42 -2.93
CA GLY A 283 -10.36 1.03 -2.70
C GLY A 283 -8.93 0.87 -2.22
N ILE A 284 -8.69 -0.23 -1.50
CA ILE A 284 -7.34 -0.68 -1.20
C ILE A 284 -6.84 -1.51 -2.37
N ALA A 285 -5.77 -1.04 -3.00
CA ALA A 285 -5.09 -1.70 -4.10
C ALA A 285 -3.84 -2.42 -3.62
N LYS A 286 -3.69 -3.67 -4.07
CA LYS A 286 -2.47 -4.46 -3.98
C LYS A 286 -1.55 -4.07 -5.12
N ILE A 287 -0.42 -3.42 -4.82
CA ILE A 287 0.60 -3.01 -5.78
C ILE A 287 1.81 -3.93 -5.62
N TYR A 288 2.13 -4.66 -6.69
CA TYR A 288 3.24 -5.62 -6.74
C TYR A 288 4.50 -5.04 -7.39
N ASP A 289 4.32 -4.05 -8.26
CA ASP A 289 5.45 -3.37 -8.90
C ASP A 289 6.14 -2.43 -7.90
N GLU A 290 7.37 -2.76 -7.52
CA GLU A 290 8.13 -2.00 -6.52
C GLU A 290 8.54 -0.61 -7.01
N VAL A 291 8.75 -0.44 -8.32
CA VAL A 291 9.12 0.86 -8.90
C VAL A 291 7.92 1.80 -8.85
N ALA A 292 6.74 1.31 -9.25
CA ALA A 292 5.51 2.06 -9.14
C ALA A 292 5.16 2.39 -7.69
N ALA A 293 5.35 1.43 -6.76
CA ALA A 293 5.13 1.68 -5.34
C ALA A 293 6.06 2.77 -4.78
N ALA A 294 7.34 2.80 -5.19
CA ALA A 294 8.28 3.85 -4.81
C ALA A 294 7.85 5.23 -5.34
N VAL A 295 7.42 5.31 -6.61
CA VAL A 295 6.89 6.55 -7.21
C VAL A 295 5.63 7.00 -6.46
N MET A 296 4.74 6.08 -6.10
CA MET A 296 3.52 6.38 -5.32
C MET A 296 3.81 6.82 -3.88
N LEU A 297 4.94 6.44 -3.30
CA LEU A 297 5.39 6.89 -1.98
C LEU A 297 6.01 8.30 -2.03
N GLU A 298 6.81 8.58 -3.06
CA GLU A 298 7.57 9.83 -3.17
C GLU A 298 6.75 10.99 -3.74
N HIS A 299 5.70 10.68 -4.50
CA HIS A 299 4.93 11.69 -5.20
C HIS A 299 3.46 11.65 -4.82
N GLN A 300 2.90 12.85 -4.66
CA GLN A 300 1.46 13.00 -4.55
C GLN A 300 0.83 12.81 -5.94
N LEU A 301 0.12 11.70 -6.10
CA LEU A 301 -0.44 11.27 -7.38
C LEU A 301 -1.98 11.28 -7.36
N SER A 302 -2.53 11.32 -8.56
CA SER A 302 -3.95 11.18 -8.79
C SER A 302 -4.28 9.83 -9.40
N THR A 303 -5.58 9.64 -9.59
CA THR A 303 -6.16 8.47 -10.24
C THR A 303 -7.08 8.90 -11.34
N SER A 304 -7.17 8.05 -12.36
CA SER A 304 -8.07 8.27 -13.47
C SER A 304 -8.69 6.95 -13.92
N PRO A 305 -10.00 6.75 -13.65
CA PRO A 305 -10.69 5.54 -14.06
C PRO A 305 -11.11 5.60 -15.52
N THR A 306 -10.97 4.47 -16.21
CA THR A 306 -11.55 4.26 -17.54
C THR A 306 -12.90 3.56 -17.40
N VAL A 307 -13.94 4.24 -17.87
CA VAL A 307 -15.32 3.79 -17.82
C VAL A 307 -15.87 3.70 -19.24
N VAL A 308 -16.39 2.54 -19.61
CA VAL A 308 -16.97 2.28 -20.93
C VAL A 308 -18.49 2.14 -20.80
N PHE A 309 -19.20 2.77 -21.74
CA PHE A 309 -20.65 2.76 -21.84
C PHE A 309 -21.06 1.94 -23.07
N ARG A 310 -21.99 1.00 -22.90
CA ARG A 310 -22.43 0.12 -23.99
C ARG A 310 -23.22 0.88 -25.05
N ASP A 311 -24.05 1.82 -24.59
CA ASP A 311 -24.78 2.76 -25.44
C ASP A 311 -24.31 4.17 -25.07
N PRO A 312 -23.56 4.87 -25.94
CA PRO A 312 -23.13 6.24 -25.69
C PRO A 312 -24.28 7.22 -25.45
N ALA A 313 -25.51 6.91 -25.89
CA ALA A 313 -26.69 7.76 -25.71
C ALA A 313 -27.15 7.85 -24.24
N VAL A 314 -26.62 7.02 -23.33
CA VAL A 314 -26.83 7.17 -21.88
C VAL A 314 -26.16 8.41 -21.32
N ASN A 315 -25.15 8.93 -22.02
CA ASN A 315 -24.50 10.18 -21.67
C ASN A 315 -25.28 11.33 -22.32
N SER A 316 -25.55 12.39 -21.55
CA SER A 316 -26.19 13.59 -22.06
C SER A 316 -25.23 14.77 -21.96
N THR A 317 -25.21 15.62 -23.00
CA THR A 317 -24.41 16.85 -22.99
C THR A 317 -25.33 18.04 -22.96
N ILE A 318 -25.16 18.90 -21.96
CA ILE A 318 -25.89 20.14 -21.80
C ILE A 318 -24.92 21.30 -22.11
N LYS A 319 -25.34 22.26 -22.94
CA LYS A 319 -24.60 23.52 -23.08
C LYS A 319 -25.05 24.48 -21.98
N LEU A 320 -24.09 25.00 -21.23
CA LEU A 320 -24.29 26.00 -20.18
C LEU A 320 -24.39 27.40 -20.82
N ASP A 321 -25.00 28.34 -20.08
CA ASP A 321 -25.28 29.70 -20.55
C ASP A 321 -24.01 30.50 -20.87
N ASP A 322 -22.87 30.11 -20.30
CA ASP A 322 -21.55 30.70 -20.54
C ASP A 322 -20.78 30.08 -21.72
N GLY A 323 -21.40 29.12 -22.43
CA GLY A 323 -20.84 28.41 -23.57
C GLY A 323 -20.08 27.13 -23.22
N ALA A 324 -19.86 26.82 -21.93
CA ALA A 324 -19.23 25.56 -21.52
C ALA A 324 -20.16 24.36 -21.71
N THR A 325 -19.60 23.17 -21.86
CA THR A 325 -20.37 21.92 -21.98
C THR A 325 -20.32 21.12 -20.68
N LEU A 326 -21.48 20.59 -20.27
CA LEU A 326 -21.62 19.66 -19.15
C LEU A 326 -21.98 18.28 -19.70
N LEU A 327 -21.06 17.33 -19.54
CA LEU A 327 -21.28 15.91 -19.83
C LEU A 327 -21.82 15.21 -18.59
N ILE A 328 -23.07 14.77 -18.62
CA ILE A 328 -23.66 13.90 -17.62
C ILE A 328 -23.40 12.46 -18.04
N GLU A 329 -22.63 11.71 -17.24
CA GLU A 329 -22.35 10.30 -17.47
C GLU A 329 -23.48 9.41 -16.95
N GLY A 330 -23.95 8.49 -17.79
CA GLY A 330 -25.01 7.55 -17.46
C GLY A 330 -24.52 6.31 -16.71
N LYS A 331 -25.32 5.22 -16.73
CA LYS A 331 -24.98 3.97 -16.04
C LYS A 331 -23.77 3.30 -16.73
N PRO A 332 -22.64 3.08 -16.02
CA PRO A 332 -21.43 2.50 -16.61
C PRO A 332 -21.62 1.04 -17.02
N SER A 333 -21.11 0.62 -18.18
CA SER A 333 -21.18 -0.78 -18.64
C SER A 333 -19.95 -1.60 -18.29
N LEU A 334 -18.76 -1.02 -18.36
CA LEU A 334 -17.50 -1.66 -17.98
C LEU A 334 -16.64 -0.64 -17.24
N LEU A 335 -16.07 -1.06 -16.12
CA LEU A 335 -15.02 -0.34 -15.42
C LEU A 335 -13.74 -1.10 -15.78
N ASP A 336 -12.93 -0.53 -16.68
CA ASP A 336 -11.84 -1.26 -17.35
C ASP A 336 -10.61 -1.34 -16.45
N HIS A 337 -10.15 -0.18 -15.98
CA HIS A 337 -9.01 -0.05 -15.09
C HIS A 337 -9.05 1.29 -14.34
N VAL A 338 -8.16 1.44 -13.37
CA VAL A 338 -7.80 2.72 -12.75
C VAL A 338 -6.32 2.99 -12.98
N ALA A 339 -6.00 4.11 -13.62
CA ALA A 339 -4.62 4.53 -13.85
C ALA A 339 -4.13 5.41 -12.71
N ILE A 340 -2.93 5.14 -12.20
CA ILE A 340 -2.17 6.05 -11.33
C ILE A 340 -1.44 7.04 -12.24
N CYS A 341 -1.64 8.34 -12.02
CA CYS A 341 -1.13 9.39 -12.90
C CYS A 341 -0.90 10.72 -12.15
N ILE A 342 -0.12 11.62 -12.73
CA ILE A 342 0.22 12.91 -12.09
C ILE A 342 -0.99 13.84 -11.91
N LYS A 343 -1.95 13.83 -12.86
CA LYS A 343 -3.14 14.70 -12.82
C LYS A 343 -4.38 13.91 -13.22
N GLY A 344 -5.36 13.88 -12.33
CA GLY A 344 -6.66 13.26 -12.58
C GLY A 344 -7.75 14.30 -12.79
N VAL A 345 -8.86 13.84 -13.34
CA VAL A 345 -10.06 14.67 -13.54
C VAL A 345 -10.77 14.94 -12.20
N TRP A 346 -10.73 13.96 -11.29
CA TRP A 346 -11.48 13.98 -10.05
C TRP A 346 -10.80 14.73 -8.91
N ASP A 347 -9.63 15.33 -9.17
CA ASP A 347 -9.00 16.30 -8.25
C ASP A 347 -9.76 17.64 -8.19
N LYS A 348 -10.80 17.82 -9.04
CA LYS A 348 -11.68 19.00 -9.09
C LYS A 348 -10.92 20.32 -9.18
N GLY A 349 -9.76 20.30 -9.85
CA GLY A 349 -8.90 21.47 -10.04
C GLY A 349 -7.90 21.73 -8.91
N GLY A 350 -7.97 20.97 -7.82
CA GLY A 350 -7.03 20.97 -6.70
C GLY A 350 -5.74 20.18 -6.98
N PRO A 351 -4.87 20.03 -5.97
CA PRO A 351 -3.70 19.16 -6.07
C PRO A 351 -4.12 17.70 -6.29
N PRO A 352 -3.22 16.87 -6.85
CA PRO A 352 -3.49 15.43 -6.97
C PRO A 352 -3.82 14.82 -5.61
N THR A 353 -4.94 14.10 -5.49
CA THR A 353 -5.39 13.46 -4.23
C THR A 353 -5.94 12.06 -4.44
N GLY A 354 -5.67 11.46 -5.60
CA GLY A 354 -6.18 10.14 -5.96
C GLY A 354 -5.44 8.99 -5.27
N VAL A 355 -4.23 9.19 -4.77
CA VAL A 355 -3.47 8.21 -3.98
C VAL A 355 -3.25 8.78 -2.58
N SER A 356 -3.59 8.00 -1.54
CA SER A 356 -3.37 8.39 -0.15
C SER A 356 -1.99 7.91 0.33
N THR A 357 -1.21 8.85 0.87
CA THR A 357 0.11 8.64 1.48
C THR A 357 0.15 9.15 2.93
N ASN A 358 -1.01 9.30 3.56
CA ASN A 358 -1.13 9.85 4.90
C ASN A 358 -0.38 8.97 5.91
N ASN A 359 0.78 9.44 6.37
CA ASN A 359 1.42 8.96 7.59
C ASN A 359 0.64 9.52 8.78
N LEU A 360 0.32 8.70 9.79
CA LEU A 360 -0.39 9.10 11.03
C LEU A 360 0.28 10.25 11.82
N GLN A 361 1.40 10.81 11.34
CA GLN A 361 1.99 12.03 11.90
C GLN A 361 1.22 13.31 11.56
N GLU A 362 0.36 13.32 10.53
CA GLU A 362 -0.40 14.52 10.16
C GLU A 362 -1.57 14.82 11.10
N SER A 363 -1.93 13.89 12.01
CA SER A 363 -3.00 14.10 12.98
C SER A 363 -2.54 14.72 14.30
N ASN A 364 -1.24 14.93 14.51
CA ASN A 364 -0.69 15.59 15.71
C ASN A 364 -0.42 17.09 15.54
N MET A 365 -0.70 17.65 14.36
CA MET A 365 -0.53 19.08 14.10
C MET A 365 -1.85 19.80 14.38
N THR A 366 -1.80 20.82 15.23
CA THR A 366 -2.92 21.74 15.43
C THR A 366 -3.34 22.37 14.08
N PRO A 367 -4.60 22.82 13.91
CA PRO A 367 -5.02 23.50 12.69
C PRO A 367 -4.13 24.69 12.30
N GLU A 368 -3.47 25.32 13.28
CA GLU A 368 -2.47 26.38 13.06
C GLU A 368 -1.13 25.84 12.54
N GLU A 369 -0.69 24.66 12.97
CA GLU A 369 0.53 24.00 12.48
C GLU A 369 0.33 23.38 11.10
N LEU A 370 -0.84 22.80 10.81
CA LEU A 370 -1.21 22.37 9.46
C LEU A 370 -1.24 23.54 8.49
N LYS A 371 -1.78 24.68 8.94
CA LYS A 371 -1.76 25.93 8.19
C LYS A 371 -0.34 26.46 8.03
N ALA A 372 0.49 26.43 9.06
CA ALA A 372 1.88 26.88 9.00
C ALA A 372 2.76 25.99 8.11
N LYS A 373 2.53 24.68 8.10
CA LYS A 373 3.19 23.73 7.20
C LYS A 373 2.72 23.90 5.77
N ALA A 374 1.41 24.04 5.55
CA ALA A 374 0.85 24.36 4.24
C ALA A 374 1.35 25.73 3.73
N ASP A 375 1.49 26.72 4.60
CA ASP A 375 2.02 28.05 4.28
C ASP A 375 3.54 28.01 4.03
N ALA A 376 4.29 27.15 4.74
CA ALA A 376 5.73 26.95 4.54
C ALA A 376 6.02 26.18 3.24
N GLU A 377 5.26 25.12 2.95
CA GLU A 377 5.31 24.38 1.69
C GLU A 377 4.80 25.26 0.54
N ALA A 378 3.76 26.07 0.74
CA ALA A 378 3.33 27.06 -0.23
C ALA A 378 4.37 28.17 -0.43
N LYS A 379 5.17 28.51 0.58
CA LYS A 379 6.25 29.50 0.47
C LYS A 379 7.48 28.93 -0.25
N GLU A 380 7.86 27.69 0.03
CA GLU A 380 8.92 26.98 -0.69
C GLU A 380 8.52 26.74 -2.16
N LYS A 381 7.25 26.40 -2.39
CA LYS A 381 6.64 26.29 -3.71
C LYS A 381 6.47 27.64 -4.38
N ALA A 382 6.20 28.72 -3.65
CA ALA A 382 6.16 30.09 -4.17
C ALA A 382 7.55 30.64 -4.49
N ASP A 383 8.59 30.23 -3.77
CA ASP A 383 9.99 30.57 -4.08
C ASP A 383 10.50 29.77 -5.30
N ALA A 384 10.07 28.51 -5.45
CA ALA A 384 10.29 27.70 -6.64
C ALA A 384 9.45 28.19 -7.85
N GLU A 385 8.21 28.59 -7.62
CA GLU A 385 7.32 29.17 -8.63
C GLU A 385 7.72 30.60 -8.97
N ALA A 386 8.25 31.44 -8.08
CA ALA A 386 8.79 32.77 -8.42
C ALA A 386 9.95 32.68 -9.42
N LYS A 387 10.64 31.54 -9.46
CA LYS A 387 11.65 31.22 -10.48
C LYS A 387 11.04 30.76 -11.81
N ALA A 388 9.79 30.28 -11.82
CA ALA A 388 9.03 29.83 -12.99
C ALA A 388 7.94 30.82 -13.46
N LYS A 389 7.58 31.81 -12.64
CA LYS A 389 6.46 32.75 -12.78
C LYS A 389 6.94 34.10 -13.31
N ALA A 390 7.91 34.07 -14.23
CA ALA A 390 8.17 35.17 -15.13
C ALA A 390 7.16 35.21 -16.30
N ASP A 391 6.32 34.18 -16.51
CA ASP A 391 5.58 34.04 -17.77
C ASP A 391 4.04 33.87 -17.74
N SER A 392 3.31 33.71 -16.62
CA SER A 392 1.84 33.54 -16.78
C SER A 392 0.96 33.85 -15.57
N GLU A 393 0.82 35.12 -15.20
CA GLU A 393 -0.02 35.53 -14.07
C GLU A 393 -1.09 36.56 -14.47
N ALA A 394 -2.14 36.10 -15.17
CA ALA A 394 -3.36 36.89 -15.38
C ALA A 394 -4.67 36.08 -15.44
N LYS A 395 -4.61 34.73 -15.39
CA LYS A 395 -5.78 33.87 -15.70
C LYS A 395 -6.43 33.17 -14.48
N ALA A 396 -5.71 33.02 -13.35
CA ALA A 396 -6.16 32.19 -12.23
C ALA A 396 -7.27 32.81 -11.34
N LYS A 397 -7.40 34.15 -11.29
CA LYS A 397 -8.43 34.82 -10.47
C LYS A 397 -9.84 34.82 -11.08
N ALA A 398 -9.98 34.50 -12.36
CA ALA A 398 -11.27 34.46 -13.04
C ALA A 398 -11.97 33.09 -12.92
N ASP A 399 -11.22 32.04 -12.59
CA ASP A 399 -11.72 30.66 -12.59
C ASP A 399 -12.37 30.29 -11.24
N GLU A 400 -11.94 30.90 -10.14
CA GLU A 400 -12.52 30.69 -8.80
C GLU A 400 -13.93 31.29 -8.67
N GLU A 401 -14.16 32.45 -9.29
CA GLU A 401 -15.49 33.11 -9.35
C GLU A 401 -16.49 32.39 -10.27
N LYS A 402 -16.00 31.59 -11.23
CA LYS A 402 -16.84 30.78 -12.13
C LYS A 402 -17.32 29.50 -11.47
N ILE A 403 -16.49 28.86 -10.65
CA ILE A 403 -16.81 27.63 -9.93
C ILE A 403 -17.94 27.87 -8.91
N ASP A 404 -17.92 28.99 -8.21
CA ASP A 404 -18.91 29.32 -7.17
C ASP A 404 -20.31 29.61 -7.77
N LYS A 405 -20.36 30.25 -8.94
CA LYS A 405 -21.59 30.46 -9.72
C LYS A 405 -22.15 29.17 -10.32
N LEU A 406 -21.29 28.19 -10.61
CA LEU A 406 -21.70 26.89 -11.15
C LEU A 406 -22.32 25.99 -10.08
N MET A 407 -21.80 26.03 -8.84
CA MET A 407 -22.36 25.26 -7.72
C MET A 407 -23.80 25.68 -7.40
N THR A 408 -24.13 26.97 -7.51
CA THR A 408 -25.50 27.48 -7.36
C THR A 408 -26.43 27.04 -8.50
N ALA A 409 -25.90 26.86 -9.71
CA ALA A 409 -26.66 26.36 -10.86
C ALA A 409 -26.95 24.85 -10.77
N VAL A 410 -26.03 24.08 -10.17
CA VAL A 410 -26.19 22.63 -9.95
C VAL A 410 -27.25 22.33 -8.89
N ASP A 411 -27.33 23.14 -7.82
CA ASP A 411 -28.43 23.04 -6.82
C ASP A 411 -29.80 23.35 -7.45
N SER A 412 -29.86 24.28 -8.40
CA SER A 412 -31.06 24.55 -9.19
C SER A 412 -31.41 23.40 -10.14
N LEU A 413 -30.42 22.63 -10.63
CA LEU A 413 -30.62 21.49 -11.51
C LEU A 413 -31.13 20.26 -10.74
N MET A 414 -30.60 20.01 -9.53
CA MET A 414 -31.09 18.97 -8.61
C MET A 414 -32.59 19.16 -8.29
N LYS A 415 -33.01 20.41 -8.10
CA LYS A 415 -34.42 20.76 -7.88
C LYS A 415 -35.29 20.47 -9.11
N ARG A 416 -34.78 20.76 -10.32
CA ARG A 416 -35.48 20.49 -11.59
C ARG A 416 -35.52 19.01 -11.96
N ILE A 417 -34.52 18.21 -11.59
CA ILE A 417 -34.50 16.76 -11.81
C ILE A 417 -35.53 16.07 -10.90
N GLY A 418 -35.70 16.53 -9.65
CA GLY A 418 -36.79 16.09 -8.77
C GLY A 418 -38.19 16.45 -9.29
N ASP A 419 -38.31 17.58 -9.99
CA ASP A 419 -39.58 18.03 -10.59
C ASP A 419 -39.88 17.33 -11.95
N MET A 420 -38.86 16.77 -12.62
CA MET A 420 -39.00 16.06 -13.91
C MET A 420 -39.52 14.62 -13.80
N GLU A 421 -39.65 14.06 -12.60
CA GLU A 421 -40.39 12.79 -12.39
C GLU A 421 -41.92 12.98 -12.39
N LYS A 422 -42.43 14.20 -12.57
CA LYS A 422 -43.87 14.48 -12.46
C LYS A 422 -44.61 14.94 -13.72
N GLU A 423 -43.96 15.26 -14.84
CA GLU A 423 -44.68 15.67 -16.05
C GLU A 423 -44.02 15.15 -17.35
N LYS A 424 -44.59 14.08 -17.91
CA LYS A 424 -44.49 13.79 -19.35
C LYS A 424 -45.87 14.04 -19.99
N ALA A 425 -46.01 15.13 -20.74
CA ALA A 425 -46.92 15.22 -21.89
C ALA A 425 -46.70 16.52 -22.71
N ASP A 426 -46.52 16.32 -24.01
CA ASP A 426 -47.00 17.13 -25.14
C ASP A 426 -46.29 18.42 -25.64
N SER A 427 -45.45 18.16 -26.64
CA SER A 427 -45.61 18.59 -28.05
C SER A 427 -45.19 19.98 -28.55
N ALA A 428 -44.59 19.92 -29.75
CA ALA A 428 -43.89 20.92 -30.55
C ALA A 428 -44.79 21.89 -31.35
N MET A 429 -44.24 23.05 -31.77
CA MET A 429 -44.27 23.46 -33.19
C MET A 429 -43.40 24.70 -33.57
N SER A 430 -42.74 24.56 -34.74
CA SER A 430 -42.47 25.55 -35.82
C SER A 430 -41.43 26.67 -35.65
N ALA A 431 -40.35 26.62 -36.45
CA ALA A 431 -39.66 27.80 -37.01
C ALA A 431 -38.67 27.39 -38.15
N GLU A 432 -39.19 26.97 -39.30
CA GLU A 432 -38.39 26.59 -40.46
C GLU A 432 -38.44 27.70 -41.53
N GLU A 433 -37.66 28.77 -41.33
CA GLU A 433 -37.28 29.70 -42.41
C GLU A 433 -36.08 30.61 -42.06
N LYS A 434 -35.62 30.61 -40.80
CA LYS A 434 -34.35 31.26 -40.37
C LYS A 434 -33.11 30.36 -40.47
N ALA A 435 -33.28 29.05 -40.66
CA ALA A 435 -32.23 28.04 -40.48
C ALA A 435 -31.18 27.98 -41.61
N LYS A 436 -31.47 28.53 -42.79
CA LYS A 436 -30.64 28.26 -43.98
C LYS A 436 -29.48 29.25 -44.18
N ALA A 437 -29.59 30.48 -43.66
CA ALA A 437 -28.53 31.49 -43.76
C ALA A 437 -27.54 31.43 -42.59
N ASP A 438 -27.99 31.05 -41.39
CA ASP A 438 -27.12 30.87 -40.22
C ASP A 438 -26.31 29.56 -40.27
N ALA A 439 -26.77 28.54 -40.99
CA ALA A 439 -26.07 27.25 -41.11
C ALA A 439 -24.75 27.35 -41.88
N GLU A 440 -24.71 28.08 -43.01
CA GLU A 440 -23.52 28.18 -43.86
C GLU A 440 -22.40 29.06 -43.24
N ALA A 441 -22.77 30.08 -42.46
CA ALA A 441 -21.79 30.90 -41.74
C ALA A 441 -21.18 30.15 -40.55
N LYS A 442 -22.01 29.37 -39.84
CA LYS A 442 -21.61 28.58 -38.67
C LYS A 442 -20.75 27.38 -39.04
N GLU A 443 -21.01 26.73 -40.17
CA GLU A 443 -20.17 25.62 -40.67
C GLU A 443 -18.74 26.06 -40.98
N LYS A 444 -18.57 27.29 -41.48
CA LYS A 444 -17.25 27.81 -41.85
C LYS A 444 -16.44 28.24 -40.62
N GLU A 445 -17.10 28.81 -39.62
CA GLU A 445 -16.47 29.21 -38.34
C GLU A 445 -16.15 27.98 -37.46
N GLU A 446 -17.03 26.96 -37.45
CA GLU A 446 -16.76 25.67 -36.78
C GLU A 446 -15.62 24.89 -37.45
N ALA A 447 -15.48 24.98 -38.78
CA ALA A 447 -14.38 24.32 -39.51
C ALA A 447 -13.01 24.97 -39.23
N GLU A 448 -12.93 26.31 -39.16
CA GLU A 448 -11.70 27.03 -38.81
C GLU A 448 -11.33 26.84 -37.32
N ALA A 449 -12.31 26.85 -36.42
CA ALA A 449 -12.09 26.58 -35.01
C ALA A 449 -11.59 25.14 -34.77
N LYS A 450 -12.17 24.17 -35.49
CA LYS A 450 -11.75 22.76 -35.43
C LYS A 450 -10.33 22.56 -35.95
N ALA A 451 -9.98 23.18 -37.08
CA ALA A 451 -8.63 23.07 -37.64
C ALA A 451 -7.55 23.66 -36.71
N LYS A 452 -7.89 24.71 -35.96
CA LYS A 452 -7.00 25.31 -34.97
C LYS A 452 -6.87 24.44 -33.71
N ALA A 453 -7.98 23.86 -33.24
CA ALA A 453 -7.98 22.92 -32.11
C ALA A 453 -7.18 21.65 -32.43
N ASP A 454 -7.36 21.08 -33.63
CA ASP A 454 -6.63 19.88 -34.08
C ASP A 454 -5.11 20.14 -34.17
N ALA A 455 -4.70 21.37 -34.51
CA ALA A 455 -3.28 21.76 -34.57
C ALA A 455 -2.66 21.94 -33.18
N GLU A 456 -3.38 22.57 -32.24
CA GLU A 456 -2.94 22.75 -30.84
C GLU A 456 -2.91 21.41 -30.07
N GLU A 457 -3.84 20.49 -30.36
CA GLU A 457 -3.85 19.13 -29.80
C GLU A 457 -2.63 18.33 -30.26
N LYS A 458 -2.28 18.43 -31.56
CA LYS A 458 -1.13 17.73 -32.13
C LYS A 458 0.22 18.21 -31.55
N GLU A 459 0.38 19.52 -31.35
CA GLU A 459 1.58 20.08 -30.70
C GLU A 459 1.68 19.63 -29.22
N ARG A 460 0.54 19.48 -28.55
CA ARG A 460 0.47 19.03 -27.16
C ARG A 460 0.74 17.53 -27.01
N GLU A 461 0.28 16.69 -27.94
CA GLU A 461 0.60 15.27 -28.01
C GLU A 461 2.10 15.04 -28.24
N GLU A 462 2.74 15.81 -29.11
CA GLU A 462 4.17 15.72 -29.36
C GLU A 462 4.99 16.08 -28.11
N LYS A 463 4.56 17.09 -27.35
CA LYS A 463 5.20 17.47 -26.08
C LYS A 463 5.00 16.40 -24.99
N ALA A 464 3.80 15.84 -24.86
CA ALA A 464 3.52 14.77 -23.91
C ALA A 464 4.32 13.48 -24.23
N LYS A 465 4.51 13.17 -25.51
CA LYS A 465 5.36 12.05 -25.95
C LYS A 465 6.82 12.28 -25.61
N ALA A 466 7.35 13.50 -25.78
CA ALA A 466 8.71 13.85 -25.40
C ALA A 466 8.96 13.71 -23.89
N ASP A 467 8.03 14.20 -23.06
CA ASP A 467 8.11 14.10 -21.60
C ASP A 467 8.01 12.64 -21.12
N ALA A 468 7.16 11.83 -21.77
CA ALA A 468 7.03 10.39 -21.50
C ALA A 468 8.31 9.61 -21.88
N GLU A 469 8.96 9.97 -22.99
CA GLU A 469 10.21 9.36 -23.42
C GLU A 469 11.37 9.69 -22.45
N GLU A 470 11.45 10.93 -21.96
CA GLU A 470 12.40 11.31 -20.92
C GLU A 470 12.19 10.54 -19.61
N THR A 471 10.93 10.33 -19.23
CA THR A 471 10.56 9.57 -18.03
C THR A 471 10.91 8.09 -18.18
N ARG A 472 10.61 7.47 -19.33
CA ARG A 472 11.02 6.09 -19.65
C ARG A 472 12.52 5.91 -19.60
N ARG A 473 13.29 6.90 -20.04
CA ARG A 473 14.76 6.89 -19.97
C ARG A 473 15.27 6.92 -18.53
N LYS A 474 14.65 7.71 -17.65
CA LYS A 474 14.97 7.75 -16.21
C LYS A 474 14.59 6.45 -15.50
N ILE A 475 13.45 5.85 -15.85
CA ILE A 475 13.03 4.54 -15.33
C ILE A 475 14.02 3.46 -15.73
N ALA A 476 14.42 3.38 -17.00
CA ALA A 476 15.41 2.40 -17.46
C ALA A 476 16.77 2.57 -16.77
N GLU A 477 17.17 3.81 -16.44
CA GLU A 477 18.39 4.11 -15.68
C GLU A 477 18.29 3.65 -14.20
N LEU A 478 17.10 3.75 -13.60
CA LEU A 478 16.82 3.27 -12.24
C LEU A 478 16.71 1.73 -12.19
N GLU A 479 16.02 1.12 -13.14
CA GLU A 479 15.92 -0.35 -13.29
C GLU A 479 17.28 -1.01 -13.47
N ALA A 480 18.22 -0.36 -14.16
CA ALA A 480 19.58 -0.85 -14.31
C ALA A 480 20.39 -0.82 -13.00
N ARG A 481 19.91 -0.14 -11.96
CA ARG A 481 20.57 0.00 -10.65
C ARG A 481 19.97 -0.91 -9.58
N ILE A 482 18.86 -1.60 -9.86
CA ILE A 482 18.21 -2.54 -8.94
C ILE A 482 18.81 -3.94 -9.14
N PRO A 483 19.32 -4.60 -8.07
CA PRO A 483 19.74 -6.00 -8.15
C PRO A 483 18.53 -6.90 -8.47
N LYS A 484 18.52 -7.55 -9.64
CA LYS A 484 17.46 -8.49 -10.03
C LYS A 484 17.58 -9.80 -9.24
N GLU A 485 16.46 -10.29 -8.70
CA GLU A 485 16.41 -11.66 -8.17
C GLU A 485 16.66 -12.67 -9.30
N LEU A 486 17.44 -13.70 -9.00
CA LEU A 486 17.83 -14.72 -9.97
C LEU A 486 16.64 -15.63 -10.30
N SER A 487 16.42 -15.89 -11.59
CA SER A 487 15.43 -16.88 -12.03
C SER A 487 15.89 -18.32 -11.73
N ASP A 488 14.97 -19.29 -11.74
CA ASP A 488 15.31 -20.73 -11.59
C ASP A 488 16.36 -21.20 -12.61
N ALA A 489 16.37 -20.62 -13.82
CA ALA A 489 17.37 -20.89 -14.85
C ALA A 489 18.76 -20.31 -14.47
N ASP A 490 18.78 -19.17 -13.79
CA ASP A 490 20.02 -18.56 -13.28
C ASP A 490 20.59 -19.37 -12.12
N TYR A 491 19.74 -19.90 -11.23
CA TYR A 491 20.15 -20.83 -10.17
C TYR A 491 20.77 -22.12 -10.73
N ALA A 492 20.15 -22.71 -11.75
CA ALA A 492 20.71 -23.90 -12.43
C ALA A 492 22.08 -23.58 -13.07
N SER A 493 22.19 -22.43 -13.73
CA SER A 493 23.44 -21.98 -14.36
C SER A 493 24.54 -21.69 -13.34
N MET A 494 24.19 -21.18 -12.16
CA MET A 494 25.11 -20.99 -11.04
C MET A 494 25.58 -22.31 -10.44
N ALA A 495 24.69 -23.29 -10.29
CA ALA A 495 25.04 -24.62 -9.81
C ALA A 495 26.03 -25.31 -10.77
N ASP A 496 25.80 -25.20 -12.09
CA ASP A 496 26.73 -25.71 -13.10
C ASP A 496 28.09 -24.99 -13.07
N ALA A 497 28.09 -23.66 -12.88
CA ALA A 497 29.32 -22.89 -12.75
C ALA A 497 30.11 -23.27 -11.48
N GLN A 498 29.41 -23.53 -10.37
CA GLN A 498 30.02 -24.00 -9.14
C GLN A 498 30.62 -25.39 -9.32
N ALA A 499 29.89 -26.34 -9.93
CA ALA A 499 30.38 -27.71 -10.16
C ALA A 499 31.66 -27.74 -11.00
N ARG A 500 31.73 -26.93 -12.07
CA ARG A 500 32.95 -26.79 -12.89
C ARG A 500 34.14 -26.22 -12.10
N ALA A 501 33.89 -25.28 -11.20
CA ALA A 501 34.93 -24.72 -10.36
C ALA A 501 35.38 -25.72 -9.28
N ASP A 502 34.45 -26.40 -8.62
CA ASP A 502 34.72 -27.41 -7.59
C ASP A 502 35.66 -28.51 -8.12
N GLU A 503 35.53 -28.90 -9.40
CA GLU A 503 36.47 -29.83 -10.04
C GLU A 503 37.93 -29.35 -9.94
N VAL A 504 38.18 -28.06 -10.22
CA VAL A 504 39.53 -27.48 -10.19
C VAL A 504 39.99 -27.21 -8.76
N PHE A 505 39.13 -26.66 -7.89
CA PHE A 505 39.46 -26.39 -6.48
C PHE A 505 39.78 -27.68 -5.71
N SER A 506 39.03 -28.76 -5.98
CA SER A 506 39.25 -30.05 -5.31
C SER A 506 40.61 -30.66 -5.62
N ALA A 507 41.20 -30.36 -6.79
CA ALA A 507 42.55 -30.78 -7.14
C ALA A 507 43.64 -30.12 -6.25
N PHE A 508 43.30 -28.99 -5.62
CA PHE A 508 44.15 -28.32 -4.63
C PHE A 508 43.79 -28.67 -3.18
N GLY A 509 42.74 -29.47 -2.95
CA GLY A 509 42.22 -29.81 -1.63
C GLY A 509 41.18 -28.84 -1.08
N ASP A 510 40.74 -27.87 -1.88
CA ASP A 510 39.78 -26.84 -1.50
C ASP A 510 38.40 -27.08 -2.13
N SER A 511 37.39 -26.30 -1.72
CA SER A 511 36.08 -26.24 -2.37
C SER A 511 35.82 -24.85 -2.94
N ALA A 512 35.11 -24.78 -4.06
CA ALA A 512 34.72 -23.53 -4.68
C ALA A 512 33.82 -22.73 -3.71
N PRO A 513 34.12 -21.44 -3.47
CA PRO A 513 33.24 -20.58 -2.69
C PRO A 513 31.84 -20.52 -3.29
N ARG A 514 30.80 -20.58 -2.46
CA ARG A 514 29.40 -20.46 -2.91
C ARG A 514 29.07 -19.07 -3.49
N PRO A 515 28.02 -18.94 -4.33
CA PRO A 515 27.50 -17.64 -4.76
C PRO A 515 27.10 -16.77 -3.56
N LEU A 516 27.29 -15.45 -3.68
CA LEU A 516 26.82 -14.48 -2.69
C LEU A 516 25.39 -14.04 -3.00
N ASN A 517 24.64 -13.60 -1.98
CA ASN A 517 23.29 -13.07 -2.16
C ASN A 517 23.30 -11.87 -3.12
N GLY A 518 22.48 -11.92 -4.17
CA GLY A 518 22.40 -10.87 -5.19
C GLY A 518 23.59 -10.79 -6.17
N GLU A 519 24.53 -11.74 -6.13
CA GLU A 519 25.64 -11.81 -7.08
C GLU A 519 25.13 -12.25 -8.46
N SER A 520 25.57 -11.64 -9.56
CA SER A 520 25.22 -12.12 -10.91
C SER A 520 26.07 -13.34 -11.29
N LEU A 521 25.59 -14.17 -12.24
CA LEU A 521 26.32 -15.35 -12.71
C LEU A 521 27.74 -15.01 -13.21
N VAL A 522 27.86 -13.91 -13.96
CA VAL A 522 29.15 -13.45 -14.51
C VAL A 522 30.06 -12.94 -13.40
N ALA A 523 29.53 -12.20 -12.42
CA ALA A 523 30.32 -11.74 -11.27
C ALA A 523 30.83 -12.93 -10.44
N TYR A 524 29.97 -13.93 -10.21
CA TYR A 524 30.32 -15.17 -9.52
C TYR A 524 31.45 -15.91 -10.24
N GLN A 525 31.32 -16.12 -11.55
CA GLN A 525 32.36 -16.77 -12.37
C GLN A 525 33.68 -15.99 -12.35
N LYS A 526 33.64 -14.66 -12.48
CA LYS A 526 34.84 -13.79 -12.41
C LYS A 526 35.51 -13.90 -11.04
N ARG A 527 34.75 -13.97 -9.94
CA ARG A 527 35.28 -14.15 -8.59
C ARG A 527 35.96 -15.50 -8.39
N LEU A 528 35.34 -16.60 -8.82
CA LEU A 528 35.93 -17.94 -8.75
C LEU A 528 37.24 -17.99 -9.56
N THR A 529 37.19 -17.51 -10.79
CA THR A 529 38.33 -17.52 -11.72
C THR A 529 39.48 -16.64 -11.22
N THR A 530 39.18 -15.53 -10.56
CA THR A 530 40.19 -14.65 -9.95
C THR A 530 40.98 -15.35 -8.85
N LYS A 531 40.37 -16.29 -8.10
CA LYS A 531 41.11 -17.07 -7.10
C LYS A 531 42.09 -18.07 -7.71
N LEU A 532 41.79 -18.55 -8.93
CA LEU A 532 42.63 -19.53 -9.65
C LEU A 532 43.65 -18.87 -10.60
N LYS A 533 43.50 -17.58 -10.91
CA LYS A 533 44.34 -16.89 -11.91
C LYS A 533 45.83 -16.88 -11.60
N GLY A 534 46.21 -17.04 -10.33
CA GLY A 534 47.62 -17.13 -9.90
C GLY A 534 48.39 -18.28 -10.57
N HIS A 535 47.69 -19.31 -11.04
CA HIS A 535 48.29 -20.45 -11.75
C HIS A 535 48.54 -20.17 -13.25
N SER A 536 47.91 -19.14 -13.83
CA SER A 536 48.07 -18.81 -15.25
C SER A 536 49.11 -17.71 -15.45
N LYS A 537 50.16 -17.99 -16.23
CA LYS A 537 51.18 -16.99 -16.57
C LYS A 537 50.64 -15.86 -17.45
N ALA A 538 49.66 -16.17 -18.30
CA ALA A 538 49.08 -15.20 -19.24
C ALA A 538 48.11 -14.23 -18.54
N TRP A 539 47.39 -14.69 -17.51
CA TRP A 539 46.28 -13.95 -16.92
C TRP A 539 46.50 -13.49 -15.47
N LYS A 540 47.58 -13.89 -14.81
CA LYS A 540 47.84 -13.56 -13.39
C LYS A 540 47.80 -12.05 -13.07
N GLU A 541 48.36 -11.21 -13.94
CA GLU A 541 48.45 -9.75 -13.74
C GLU A 541 47.22 -9.00 -14.29
N ILE A 542 46.31 -9.69 -15.00
CA ILE A 542 45.15 -9.07 -15.65
C ILE A 542 44.00 -8.98 -14.64
N ASP A 543 43.31 -7.84 -14.68
CA ASP A 543 42.10 -7.61 -13.89
C ASP A 543 40.87 -8.18 -14.63
N LEU A 544 40.48 -9.39 -14.24
CA LEU A 544 39.38 -10.12 -14.87
C LEU A 544 38.02 -9.43 -14.68
N MET A 545 37.87 -8.56 -13.67
CA MET A 545 36.63 -7.83 -13.44
C MET A 545 36.35 -6.77 -14.50
N LYS A 546 37.41 -6.30 -15.18
CA LYS A 546 37.33 -5.25 -16.23
C LYS A 546 37.25 -5.81 -17.65
N LEU A 547 37.30 -7.12 -17.82
CA LEU A 547 37.16 -7.76 -19.13
C LEU A 547 35.70 -7.79 -19.57
N ASP A 548 35.48 -7.60 -20.87
CA ASP A 548 34.20 -7.88 -21.51
C ASP A 548 33.88 -9.38 -21.40
N ASP A 549 32.60 -9.72 -21.48
CA ASP A 549 32.14 -11.07 -21.18
C ASP A 549 32.62 -12.11 -22.21
N GLY A 550 32.81 -11.72 -23.46
CA GLY A 550 33.35 -12.60 -24.50
C GLY A 550 34.82 -12.93 -24.26
N ALA A 551 35.64 -11.93 -23.95
CA ALA A 551 37.04 -12.13 -23.58
C ALA A 551 37.19 -12.90 -22.26
N PHE A 552 36.29 -12.68 -21.30
CA PHE A 552 36.32 -13.37 -20.02
C PHE A 552 36.10 -14.88 -20.17
N VAL A 553 35.19 -15.34 -21.03
CA VAL A 553 34.96 -16.78 -21.25
C VAL A 553 36.23 -17.49 -21.74
N ILE A 554 37.00 -16.84 -22.62
CA ILE A 554 38.28 -17.37 -23.12
C ILE A 554 39.30 -17.41 -21.97
N ALA A 555 39.39 -16.33 -21.19
CA ALA A 555 40.28 -16.25 -20.04
C ALA A 555 39.96 -17.32 -18.99
N GLN A 556 38.68 -17.54 -18.66
CA GLN A 556 38.24 -18.55 -17.71
C GLN A 556 38.66 -19.95 -18.13
N GLY A 557 38.42 -20.32 -19.40
CA GLY A 557 38.82 -21.63 -19.92
C GLY A 557 40.33 -21.88 -19.82
N GLN A 558 41.14 -20.87 -20.16
CA GLN A 558 42.60 -20.97 -20.07
C GLN A 558 43.09 -21.03 -18.62
N ILE A 559 42.53 -20.21 -17.73
CA ILE A 559 42.91 -20.20 -16.31
C ILE A 559 42.56 -21.52 -15.63
N TYR A 560 41.39 -22.11 -15.91
CA TYR A 560 40.99 -23.38 -15.32
C TYR A 560 41.90 -24.52 -15.82
N ALA A 561 42.25 -24.51 -17.12
CA ALA A 561 43.19 -25.47 -17.69
C ALA A 561 44.60 -25.34 -17.09
N ASP A 562 45.12 -24.11 -16.97
CA ASP A 562 46.42 -23.82 -16.36
C ASP A 562 46.45 -24.22 -14.88
N ALA A 563 45.38 -23.92 -14.13
CA ALA A 563 45.25 -24.30 -12.72
C ALA A 563 45.19 -25.83 -12.57
N MET A 564 44.41 -26.53 -13.38
CA MET A 564 44.36 -27.99 -13.34
C MET A 564 45.70 -28.62 -13.73
N SER A 565 46.40 -28.05 -14.72
CA SER A 565 47.75 -28.47 -15.09
C SER A 565 48.76 -28.25 -13.96
N ALA A 566 48.69 -27.11 -13.27
CA ALA A 566 49.52 -26.83 -12.10
C ALA A 566 49.24 -27.77 -10.92
N ALA A 567 47.98 -28.17 -10.72
CA ALA A 567 47.61 -29.17 -9.71
C ALA A 567 48.19 -30.55 -10.05
N MET A 568 48.15 -30.95 -11.33
CA MET A 568 48.69 -32.23 -11.79
C MET A 568 50.22 -32.24 -11.92
N HIS A 569 50.88 -31.10 -12.07
CA HIS A 569 52.33 -31.01 -12.20
C HIS A 569 52.91 -29.95 -11.24
N PRO A 570 52.88 -30.20 -9.91
CA PRO A 570 53.33 -29.23 -8.94
C PRO A 570 54.85 -29.03 -9.07
N THR A 571 55.28 -27.80 -9.37
CA THR A 571 56.71 -27.44 -9.51
C THR A 571 57.38 -27.16 -8.16
N ASP A 572 56.58 -27.11 -7.10
CA ASP A 572 56.93 -26.90 -5.70
C ASP A 572 57.14 -28.21 -4.91
N LEU A 573 56.92 -29.37 -5.53
CA LEU A 573 57.23 -30.64 -4.91
C LEU A 573 58.76 -30.84 -4.81
N PRO A 574 59.31 -31.15 -3.62
CA PRO A 574 60.71 -31.58 -3.51
C PRO A 574 60.96 -32.79 -4.42
N ALA A 575 62.21 -33.04 -4.82
CA ALA A 575 62.55 -34.15 -5.74
C ALA A 575 62.07 -35.56 -5.30
N ASN A 576 61.70 -35.72 -4.02
CA ASN A 576 61.09 -36.91 -3.42
C ASN A 576 59.71 -36.63 -2.76
N GLY A 577 58.95 -35.66 -3.24
CA GLY A 577 57.60 -35.36 -2.75
C GLY A 577 56.51 -36.16 -3.47
N LEU A 578 55.39 -36.38 -2.78
CA LEU A 578 54.15 -36.95 -3.32
C LEU A 578 52.99 -36.05 -2.90
N ARG A 579 52.08 -35.70 -3.81
CA ARG A 579 50.84 -34.97 -3.50
C ARG A 579 49.64 -35.84 -3.84
N GLU A 580 48.69 -35.93 -2.92
CA GLU A 580 47.39 -36.56 -3.17
C GLU A 580 46.48 -35.59 -3.92
N ILE A 581 45.86 -36.05 -4.99
CA ILE A 581 44.86 -35.33 -5.78
C ILE A 581 43.57 -36.13 -5.69
N PHE A 582 42.47 -35.45 -5.37
CA PHE A 582 41.15 -36.07 -5.36
C PHE A 582 40.50 -35.91 -6.74
N LYS A 583 40.04 -37.02 -7.32
CA LYS A 583 39.20 -37.03 -8.51
C LYS A 583 37.87 -37.69 -8.18
N THR A 584 36.79 -37.21 -8.78
CA THR A 584 35.47 -37.83 -8.66
C THR A 584 35.19 -38.60 -9.95
N ASP A 585 34.84 -39.88 -9.85
CA ASP A 585 34.47 -40.65 -11.04
C ASP A 585 33.06 -40.31 -11.53
N ARG A 586 32.68 -40.86 -12.70
CA ARG A 586 31.35 -40.63 -13.32
C ARG A 586 30.17 -41.12 -12.46
N ALA A 587 30.44 -41.88 -11.39
CA ALA A 587 29.47 -42.38 -10.43
C ALA A 587 29.50 -41.62 -9.08
N GLY A 588 30.26 -40.51 -8.98
CA GLY A 588 30.34 -39.68 -7.79
C GLY A 588 31.28 -40.21 -6.70
N ARG A 589 32.06 -41.26 -6.97
CA ARG A 589 33.01 -41.83 -5.99
C ARG A 589 34.31 -41.04 -5.99
N ARG A 590 34.80 -40.69 -4.80
CA ARG A 590 36.11 -40.04 -4.62
C ARG A 590 37.22 -41.07 -4.81
N MET A 591 38.08 -40.85 -5.80
CA MET A 591 39.31 -41.57 -6.05
C MET A 591 40.48 -40.67 -5.65
N SER A 592 41.44 -41.20 -4.91
CA SER A 592 42.73 -40.54 -4.67
C SER A 592 43.74 -40.98 -5.72
N GLU A 593 44.34 -40.01 -6.40
CA GLU A 593 45.44 -40.20 -7.34
C GLU A 593 46.64 -39.43 -6.82
N PHE A 594 47.79 -40.09 -6.68
CA PHE A 594 48.99 -39.45 -6.16
C PHE A 594 49.92 -39.05 -7.30
N VAL A 595 50.37 -37.80 -7.30
CA VAL A 595 51.31 -37.28 -8.30
C VAL A 595 52.60 -36.82 -7.62
N GLY A 596 53.74 -37.24 -8.17
CA GLY A 596 55.07 -37.00 -7.61
C GLY A 596 56.04 -38.13 -7.92
N SER A 597 57.16 -38.18 -7.19
CA SER A 597 58.18 -39.22 -7.38
C SER A 597 57.73 -40.54 -6.74
N PRO A 598 57.62 -41.66 -7.48
CA PRO A 598 57.32 -42.97 -6.89
C PRO A 598 58.33 -43.38 -5.80
N ASN A 599 59.53 -42.78 -5.80
CA ASN A 599 60.53 -43.01 -4.77
C ASN A 599 60.12 -42.47 -3.39
N ALA A 600 59.21 -41.49 -3.32
CA ALA A 600 58.76 -40.89 -2.08
C ALA A 600 58.09 -41.92 -1.15
N TRP A 601 57.17 -42.73 -1.69
CA TRP A 601 56.47 -43.76 -0.93
C TRP A 601 57.19 -45.11 -0.97
N MET A 602 58.00 -45.39 -2.01
CA MET A 602 58.83 -46.61 -2.07
C MET A 602 60.09 -46.53 -1.19
N ALA A 603 60.45 -45.37 -0.63
CA ALA A 603 61.66 -45.22 0.19
C ALA A 603 61.68 -46.21 1.37
N ASP A 604 60.54 -46.42 2.03
CA ASP A 604 60.40 -47.36 3.15
C ASP A 604 60.50 -48.84 2.74
N PHE A 605 60.33 -49.13 1.45
CA PHE A 605 60.40 -50.49 0.89
C PHE A 605 61.73 -50.78 0.18
N LYS A 606 62.63 -49.81 0.06
CA LYS A 606 63.95 -49.99 -0.57
C LYS A 606 64.98 -50.44 0.47
N LEU A 607 65.60 -51.60 0.23
CA LEU A 607 66.77 -52.05 1.01
C LEU A 607 67.93 -51.04 0.83
N PRO A 608 68.69 -50.72 1.91
CA PRO A 608 69.79 -49.77 1.81
C PRO A 608 70.85 -50.24 0.81
N ALA A 609 71.37 -49.30 0.01
CA ALA A 609 72.37 -49.59 -1.01
C ALA A 609 73.62 -50.23 -0.37
N ARG A 610 73.95 -51.46 -0.77
CA ARG A 610 75.18 -52.13 -0.35
C ARG A 610 76.33 -51.61 -1.21
N LEU A 611 77.22 -50.82 -0.61
CA LEU A 611 78.48 -50.42 -1.20
C LEU A 611 79.46 -51.61 -1.20
N MET A 612 79.98 -51.96 -2.36
CA MET A 612 80.99 -53.00 -2.51
C MET A 612 82.31 -52.49 -1.91
N GLN A 613 82.71 -52.99 -0.74
CA GLN A 613 83.90 -52.51 -0.02
C GLN A 613 85.24 -53.02 -0.58
N GLY A 614 85.22 -53.96 -1.53
CA GLY A 614 86.43 -54.42 -2.21
C GLY A 614 86.22 -55.75 -2.94
N ILE A 615 86.93 -55.95 -4.04
CA ILE A 615 87.00 -57.21 -4.77
C ILE A 615 88.28 -57.92 -4.37
N SER A 616 88.18 -59.08 -3.72
CA SER A 616 89.35 -59.89 -3.39
C SER A 616 89.96 -60.47 -4.67
N LYS A 617 91.25 -60.19 -4.89
CA LYS A 617 92.08 -60.89 -5.88
C LYS A 617 93.13 -61.73 -5.16
N GLU A 618 92.72 -62.80 -4.48
CA GLU A 618 93.58 -63.97 -4.23
C GLU A 618 92.74 -65.12 -3.67
N GLY A 619 92.92 -66.31 -4.26
CA GLY A 619 92.21 -67.53 -3.88
C GLY A 619 92.93 -68.31 -2.79
N LYS A 620 92.19 -68.66 -1.74
CA LYS A 620 92.06 -70.00 -1.17
C LYS A 620 90.89 -70.03 -0.20
#